data_AF-A0A7J6WZV3-F1
#
_entry.id   AF-A0A7J6WZV3-F1
#
_cell.length_a   1.000
_cell.length_b   1.000
_cell.length_c   1.000
_cell.angle_alpha   90.00
_cell.angle_beta   90.00
_cell.angle_gamma   90.00
#
_symmetry.space_group_name_H-M   'P 1'
#
loop_
_entity.id
_entity.type
_entity.pdbx_description
1 polymer ?
#
loop_
_entity_poly.entity_id
_entity_poly.type
_entity_poly.pdbx_seq_one_letter_code
_entity_poly.pdbx_strand_id
1 'polypeptide(L)' 'MGVKAVATKKKPEKVVNPLFEKLPKQFETGGVLPPKKDLHRFVTWSKVVRIQRQHRILKQRLKVLPAMNQFTKTLGC' A
#
# COMPACT_ATOMS: atom_id res chain seq x y z
N MET A 1 -41.04 -9.45 -35.91
CA MET A 1 -39.79 -8.68 -36.00
C MET A 1 -39.93 -7.46 -35.12
N GLY A 2 -39.18 -7.36 -34.02
CA GLY A 2 -39.32 -6.26 -33.07
C GLY A 2 -38.11 -6.22 -32.15
N VAL A 3 -37.06 -5.55 -32.61
CA VAL A 3 -35.80 -5.39 -31.88
C VAL A 3 -36.04 -4.45 -30.70
N LYS A 4 -35.91 -4.94 -29.46
CA LYS A 4 -35.93 -4.09 -28.27
C LYS A 4 -34.59 -3.32 -28.21
N ALA A 5 -34.67 -2.01 -28.37
CA ALA A 5 -33.53 -1.10 -28.29
C ALA A 5 -32.99 -1.02 -26.85
N VAL A 6 -31.66 -1.12 -26.74
CA VAL A 6 -30.90 -0.96 -25.50
C VAL A 6 -30.93 0.50 -25.08
N ALA A 7 -31.51 0.79 -23.91
CA ALA A 7 -31.54 2.11 -23.32
C ALA A 7 -30.12 2.54 -22.89
N THR A 8 -29.54 3.49 -23.62
CA THR A 8 -28.31 4.19 -23.26
C THR A 8 -28.58 5.12 -22.07
N LYS A 9 -28.05 4.77 -20.89
CA LYS A 9 -28.06 5.64 -19.71
C LYS A 9 -27.23 6.90 -20.01
N LYS A 10 -27.88 8.07 -20.07
CA LYS A 10 -27.22 9.39 -20.15
C LYS A 10 -26.32 9.58 -18.93
N LYS A 11 -25.03 9.82 -19.16
CA LYS A 11 -24.09 10.26 -18.13
C LYS A 11 -24.45 11.69 -17.75
N PRO A 12 -24.55 12.03 -16.45
CA PRO A 12 -24.82 13.41 -16.04
C PRO A 12 -23.64 14.30 -16.44
N GLU A 13 -23.93 15.36 -17.20
CA GLU A 13 -22.98 16.43 -17.49
C GLU A 13 -22.64 17.13 -16.18
N LYS A 14 -21.37 17.03 -15.78
CA LYS A 14 -20.87 17.77 -14.63
C LYS A 14 -20.74 19.22 -15.05
N VAL A 15 -21.49 20.10 -14.39
CA VAL A 15 -21.33 21.55 -14.51
C VAL A 15 -19.90 21.90 -14.09
N VAL A 16 -19.01 22.09 -15.07
CA VAL A 16 -17.63 22.53 -14.79
C VAL A 16 -17.69 24.03 -14.64
N ASN A 17 -17.41 24.52 -13.42
CA ASN A 17 -17.37 25.93 -13.13
C ASN A 17 -16.22 26.56 -13.96
N PRO A 18 -16.47 27.54 -14.84
CA PRO A 18 -15.45 28.10 -15.73
C PRO A 18 -14.34 28.86 -14.99
N LEU A 19 -14.51 29.11 -13.68
CA LEU A 19 -13.53 29.75 -12.81
C LEU A 19 -12.44 28.79 -12.28
N PHE A 20 -12.62 27.48 -12.41
CA PHE A 20 -11.66 26.49 -11.89
C PHE A 20 -11.14 25.57 -12.98
N GLU A 21 -9.85 25.72 -13.29
CA GLU A 21 -9.13 24.82 -14.19
C GLU A 21 -8.60 23.60 -13.43
N LYS A 22 -8.49 22.45 -14.12
CA LYS A 22 -7.84 21.26 -13.58
C LYS A 22 -6.32 21.40 -13.75
N LEU A 23 -5.58 21.33 -12.65
CA LEU A 23 -4.11 21.38 -12.64
C LEU A 23 -3.50 19.97 -12.42
N PRO A 24 -3.32 19.15 -13.49
CA PRO A 24 -2.61 17.89 -13.36
C PRO A 24 -1.12 18.15 -13.09
N LYS A 25 -0.58 17.52 -12.05
CA LYS A 25 0.82 17.65 -11.66
C LYS A 25 1.58 16.40 -12.09
N GLN A 26 2.63 16.56 -12.90
CA GLN A 26 3.47 15.46 -13.35
C GLN A 26 4.56 15.17 -12.31
N PHE A 27 4.51 13.97 -11.72
CA PHE A 27 5.40 13.52 -10.64
C PHE A 27 6.49 12.54 -11.13
N GLU A 28 6.77 12.56 -12.43
CA GLU A 28 7.84 11.78 -13.04
C GLU A 28 9.21 12.35 -12.66
N THR A 29 10.27 11.57 -12.86
CA THR A 29 11.65 11.98 -12.56
C THR A 29 12.00 13.26 -13.34
N GLY A 30 12.37 14.33 -12.65
CA GLY A 30 12.65 15.65 -13.26
C GLY A 30 11.43 16.55 -13.45
N GLY A 31 10.25 16.11 -13.04
CA GLY A 31 9.02 16.92 -12.98
C GLY A 31 8.90 17.70 -11.67
N VAL A 32 7.68 17.84 -11.16
CA VAL A 32 7.43 18.62 -9.94
C VAL A 32 7.68 17.79 -8.68
N LEU A 33 7.95 18.48 -7.55
CA LEU A 33 8.16 17.86 -6.23
C LEU A 33 7.11 16.78 -5.94
N PRO A 34 7.55 15.57 -5.53
CA PRO A 34 6.64 14.48 -5.23
C PRO A 34 5.78 14.80 -3.99
N PRO A 35 4.59 14.20 -3.89
CA PRO A 35 3.80 14.29 -2.67
C PRO A 35 4.51 13.57 -1.51
N LYS A 36 4.14 13.91 -0.27
CA LYS A 36 4.63 13.19 0.92
C LYS A 36 4.19 11.72 0.84
N LYS A 37 5.15 10.79 0.93
CA LYS A 37 4.92 9.34 0.93
C LYS A 37 5.22 8.76 2.32
N ASP A 38 4.66 7.60 2.62
CA ASP A 38 4.98 6.88 3.85
C ASP A 38 6.45 6.45 3.89
N LEU A 39 7.20 7.03 4.82
CA LEU A 39 8.63 6.75 5.01
C LEU A 39 8.90 5.62 5.99
N HIS A 40 7.87 4.95 6.54
CA HIS A 40 8.02 3.95 7.61
C HIS A 40 9.05 2.83 7.29
N ARG A 41 9.23 2.45 6.02
CA ARG A 41 10.26 1.47 5.63
C ARG A 41 11.66 2.05 5.48
N PHE A 42 11.77 3.34 5.14
CA PHE A 42 13.03 4.03 4.83
C PHE A 42 13.56 4.85 6.02
N VAL A 43 12.76 5.03 7.07
CA VAL A 43 13.16 5.67 8.32
C VAL A 43 14.21 4.82 9.02
N THR A 44 15.26 5.50 9.51
CA THR A 44 16.21 4.92 10.45
C THR A 44 15.51 4.64 11.78
N TRP A 45 15.24 3.37 12.04
CA TRP A 45 14.65 2.91 13.30
C TRP A 45 15.64 3.04 14.46
N SER A 46 15.11 3.21 15.68
CA SER A 46 15.92 3.18 16.89
C SER A 46 16.69 1.86 17.02
N LYS A 47 17.87 1.92 17.66
CA LYS A 47 18.80 0.77 17.75
C LYS A 47 18.12 -0.47 18.34
N VAL A 48 17.28 -0.29 19.36
CA VAL A 48 16.56 -1.39 20.02
C VAL A 48 15.58 -2.08 19.06
N VAL A 49 14.78 -1.31 18.32
CA VAL A 49 13.82 -1.85 17.34
C VAL A 49 14.56 -2.60 16.23
N ARG A 50 15.69 -2.06 15.78
CA ARG A 50 16.54 -2.72 14.77
C ARG A 50 17.04 -4.08 15.27
N ILE A 51 17.59 -4.14 16.48
CA ILE A 51 18.09 -5.39 17.08
C ILE A 51 16.95 -6.40 17.29
N GLN A 52 15.80 -5.96 17.79
CA GLN A 52 14.62 -6.82 17.97
C GLN A 52 14.15 -7.44 16.65
N ARG A 53 14.07 -6.63 15.58
CA ARG A 53 13.69 -7.11 14.24
C ARG A 53 14.74 -8.05 13.66
N GLN A 54 16.02 -7.73 13.79
CA GLN A 54 17.12 -8.61 13.35
C GLN A 54 17.09 -9.96 14.06
N HIS A 55 16.90 -9.96 15.38
CA HIS A 55 16.79 -11.19 16.18
C HIS A 55 15.59 -12.04 15.72
N ARG A 56 14.44 -11.42 15.43
CA ARG A 56 13.28 -12.12 14.87
C ARG A 56 13.57 -12.73 13.49
N ILE A 57 14.19 -11.96 12.59
CA ILE A 57 14.55 -12.44 11.24
C ILE A 57 15.53 -13.60 11.32
N LEU A 58 16.51 -13.55 12.23
CA LEU A 58 17.48 -14.61 12.42
C LEU A 58 16.80 -15.93 12.82
N LYS A 59 15.88 -15.90 13.79
CA LYS A 59 15.10 -17.07 14.20
C LYS A 59 14.23 -17.64 13.08
N GLN A 60 13.75 -16.80 12.17
CA GLN A 60 12.94 -17.24 11.03
C GLN A 60 13.77 -17.88 9.91
N ARG A 61 15.00 -17.40 9.68
CA ARG A 61 15.85 -17.84 8.56
C ARG A 61 16.71 -19.05 8.91
N LEU A 62 17.11 -19.18 10.17
CA LEU A 62 17.91 -20.32 10.63
C LEU A 62 17.02 -21.51 10.96
N LYS A 63 17.56 -22.72 10.79
CA LYS A 63 16.92 -23.95 11.27
C LYS A 63 16.95 -23.94 12.80
N VAL A 64 15.77 -23.91 13.41
CA VAL A 64 15.59 -23.99 14.85
C VAL A 64 15.33 -25.46 15.23
N LEU A 65 15.90 -25.89 16.36
CA LEU A 65 15.68 -27.23 16.91
C LEU A 65 14.17 -27.48 17.18
N PRO A 66 13.66 -28.70 16.96
CA PRO A 66 12.23 -29.00 17.08
C PRO A 66 11.67 -28.72 18.48
N ALA A 67 12.45 -28.98 19.53
CA ALA A 67 12.09 -28.69 20.92
C ALA A 67 11.87 -27.19 21.19
N MET A 68 12.60 -26.31 20.50
CA MET A 68 12.38 -24.86 20.61
C MET A 68 11.24 -24.38 19.71
N ASN A 69 11.00 -25.08 18.59
CA ASN A 69 9.96 -24.73 17.64
C ASN A 69 8.55 -25.07 18.14
N GLN A 70 8.40 -25.99 19.11
CA GLN A 70 7.10 -26.33 19.69
C GLN A 70 6.36 -25.12 20.28
N PHE A 71 7.10 -24.14 20.81
CA PHE A 71 6.55 -22.92 21.40
C PHE A 71 6.03 -21.91 20.36
N THR A 72 6.29 -22.13 19.07
CA THR A 72 5.71 -21.29 18.00
C THR A 72 4.32 -21.77 17.59
N LYS A 73 3.98 -23.04 17.88
CA LYS A 73 2.69 -23.66 17.58
C LYS A 73 1.82 -23.59 18.83
N THR A 74 0.90 -22.64 18.87
CA THR A 74 -0.05 -22.52 19.97
C THR A 74 -1.23 -23.47 19.74
N LEU A 75 -1.81 -24.00 20.82
CA LEU A 75 -3.13 -24.65 20.78
C LEU A 75 -4.12 -23.54 20.40
N GLY A 76 -4.80 -23.67 19.26
CA GLY A 76 -5.57 -22.58 18.66
C GLY A 76 -6.78 -22.10 19.49
N CYS A 77 -7.32 -20.97 19.04
CA CYS A 77 -8.73 -20.59 19.18
C CYS A 77 -9.52 -21.30 18.07
#